data_AF-A0A379TCS6-F1
#
_entry.id   AF-A0A379TCS6-F1
#
_cell.length_a   1.000
_cell.length_b   1.000
_cell.length_c   1.000
_cell.angle_alpha   90.00
_cell.angle_beta   90.00
_cell.angle_gamma   90.00
#
_symmetry.space_group_name_H-M   'P 1'
#
loop_
_entity.id
_entity.type
_entity.pdbx_description
1 polymer ?
#
loop_
_entity_poly.entity_id
_entity_poly.type
_entity_poly.pdbx_seq_one_letter_code
_entity_poly.pdbx_strand_id
1 'polypeptide(L)' 'MNSLFASTARGLEELLKTELEKLGAVACQVVQGGVHFQGDTRLIYQSLIVEPPGLAYYPTDG' A
#
# COMPACT_ATOMS: atom_id res chain seq x y z
N MET A 1 8.86 10.31 -8.77
CA MET A 1 8.40 9.63 -7.54
C MET A 1 7.27 10.46 -6.95
N ASN A 2 6.11 9.87 -6.70
CA ASN A 2 4.94 10.57 -6.16
C ASN A 2 4.92 10.45 -4.64
N SER A 3 4.54 11.52 -3.94
CA SER A 3 4.34 11.51 -2.48
C SER A 3 2.87 11.24 -2.15
N LEU A 4 2.62 10.27 -1.28
CA LEU A 4 1.30 9.72 -0.97
C LEU A 4 1.09 9.65 0.54
N PHE A 5 -0.17 9.51 0.95
CA PHE A 5 -0.57 9.27 2.33
C PHE A 5 -1.62 8.15 2.38
N ALA A 6 -1.38 7.16 3.24
CA ALA A 6 -2.32 6.08 3.51
C ALA A 6 -2.80 6.18 4.97
N SER A 7 -4.11 6.38 5.16
CA SER A 7 -4.73 6.43 6.48
C SER A 7 -5.04 5.03 7.02
N THR A 8 -5.03 4.85 8.33
CA THR A 8 -5.43 3.60 9.00
C THR A 8 -6.05 3.85 10.37
N ALA A 9 -6.66 2.82 10.96
CA ALA A 9 -7.09 2.85 12.34
C ALA A 9 -5.88 2.98 13.29
N ARG A 10 -6.07 3.68 14.40
CA ARG A 10 -5.00 3.94 15.38
C ARG A 10 -4.40 2.63 15.91
N GLY A 11 -3.07 2.56 15.94
CA GLY A 11 -2.31 1.40 16.40
C GLY A 11 -1.92 0.42 15.29
N LEU A 12 -2.35 0.66 14.05
CA LEU A 12 -2.01 -0.17 12.88
C LEU A 12 -0.94 0.46 11.97
N GLU A 13 -0.41 1.63 12.32
CA GLU A 13 0.46 2.40 11.43
C GLU A 13 1.76 1.68 11.07
N GLU A 14 2.40 0.99 12.02
CA GLU A 14 3.61 0.20 11.76
C GLU A 14 3.33 -1.04 10.91
N LEU A 15 2.14 -1.65 11.07
CA LEU A 15 1.71 -2.76 10.21
C LEU A 15 1.51 -2.27 8.77
N LEU A 16 0.77 -1.17 8.60
CA LEU A 16 0.55 -0.54 7.29
C LEU A 16 1.88 -0.13 6.63
N LYS A 17 2.81 0.45 7.40
CA LYS A 17 4.16 0.78 6.90
C LYS A 17 4.86 -0.47 6.35
N THR A 18 4.85 -1.55 7.11
CA THR A 18 5.50 -2.82 6.72
C THR A 18 4.88 -3.37 5.43
N GLU A 19 3.56 -3.27 5.26
CA GLU A 19 2.88 -3.69 4.04
C GLU A 19 3.25 -2.82 2.84
N LEU A 20 3.29 -1.49 3.01
CA LEU A 20 3.71 -0.56 1.96
C LEU A 20 5.16 -0.81 1.53
N GLU A 21 6.08 -1.04 2.48
CA GLU A 21 7.48 -1.37 2.19
C GLU A 21 7.61 -2.70 1.42
N LYS A 22 6.81 -3.72 1.77
CA LYS A 22 6.76 -4.99 1.02
C LYS A 22 6.26 -4.82 -0.42
N LEU A 23 5.37 -3.86 -0.66
CA LEU A 23 4.91 -3.52 -2.00
C LEU A 23 5.95 -2.71 -2.82
N GLY A 24 7.00 -2.20 -2.18
CA GLY A 24 8.05 -1.41 -2.81
C GLY A 24 7.95 0.11 -2.56
N ALA A 25 7.14 0.54 -1.59
CA ALA A 25 7.14 1.93 -1.14
C ALA A 25 8.49 2.32 -0.53
N VAL A 26 8.88 3.58 -0.74
CA VAL A 26 10.10 4.15 -0.18
C VAL A 26 9.79 5.39 0.65
N ALA A 27 10.74 5.83 1.48
CA ALA A 27 10.59 7.00 2.35
C ALA A 27 9.32 6.95 3.22
N CYS A 28 9.00 5.77 3.76
CA CYS A 28 7.83 5.56 4.61
C CYS A 28 8.00 6.23 5.98
N GLN A 29 7.05 7.09 6.35
CA GLN A 29 7.03 7.80 7.63
C GLN A 29 5.69 7.61 8.31
N VAL A 30 5.70 6.95 9.47
CA VAL A 30 4.53 6.79 10.34
C VAL A 30 4.19 8.14 10.99
N VAL A 31 2.92 8.48 10.97
CA VAL A 31 2.31 9.59 11.73
C VAL A 31 1.05 9.07 12.40
N GLN A 32 0.48 9.81 13.35
CA GLN A 32 -0.76 9.35 13.99
C GLN A 32 -1.87 9.18 12.94
N GLY A 33 -2.44 7.96 12.86
CA GLY A 33 -3.51 7.64 11.93
C GLY A 33 -3.10 7.33 10.49
N GLY A 34 -1.80 7.20 10.18
CA GLY A 34 -1.39 6.81 8.83
C GLY A 34 0.11 6.80 8.55
N VAL A 35 0.45 6.65 7.27
CA VAL A 35 1.83 6.57 6.76
C VAL A 35 1.96 7.45 5.52
N HIS A 36 2.91 8.38 5.55
CA HIS A 36 3.41 9.03 4.33
C HIS A 36 4.38 8.11 3.63
N PHE A 37 4.33 8.03 2.30
CA PHE A 37 5.24 7.20 1.52
C PHE A 37 5.46 7.76 0.11
N GLN A 38 6.46 7.23 -0.58
CA GLN A 38 6.74 7.54 -1.99
C GLN A 38 6.67 6.30 -2.87
N GLY A 39 6.22 6.48 -4.11
CA GLY A 39 6.10 5.42 -5.10
C GLY A 39 6.08 5.91 -6.54
N ASP A 40 6.35 5.01 -7.48
CA ASP A 40 6.05 5.27 -8.88
C ASP A 40 4.55 5.09 -9.19
N THR A 41 4.14 5.38 -10.42
CA THR A 41 2.73 5.25 -10.82
C THR A 41 2.19 3.82 -10.66
N ARG A 42 3.03 2.80 -10.88
CA ARG A 42 2.62 1.40 -10.72
C ARG A 42 2.31 1.10 -9.25
N LEU A 43 3.16 1.56 -8.32
CA LEU A 43 2.96 1.38 -6.89
C LEU A 43 1.67 2.03 -6.40
N ILE A 44 1.31 3.22 -6.93
CA ILE A 44 0.05 3.88 -6.60
C ILE A 44 -1.11 2.91 -6.82
N TYR A 45 -1.23 2.36 -8.03
CA TYR A 45 -2.31 1.44 -8.36
C TYR A 45 -2.23 0.15 -7.54
N GLN A 46 -1.02 -0.43 -7.39
CA GLN A 46 -0.82 -1.65 -6.61
C GLN A 46 -1.27 -1.50 -5.15
N SER A 47 -1.01 -0.33 -4.54
CA SER A 47 -1.38 -0.05 -3.14
C SER A 47 -2.88 0.10 -2.90
N LEU A 48 -3.68 0.24 -3.97
CA LEU A 48 -5.14 0.39 -3.90
C LEU A 48 -5.89 -0.91 -4.22
N ILE A 49 -5.19 -1.94 -4.72
CA ILE A 49 -5.80 -3.22 -5.05
C ILE A 49 -6.19 -3.91 -3.73
N VAL A 50 -7.48 -4.15 -3.58
CA VAL A 50 -8.01 -5.07 -2.57
C VAL A 50 -7.92 -6.46 -3.17
N GLU A 51 -7.08 -7.35 -2.63
CA GLU A 51 -7.23 -8.77 -2.91
C GLU A 51 -8.45 -9.28 -2.12
N PRO A 52 -9.52 -9.75 -2.78
CA PRO A 52 -10.61 -10.40 -2.09
C PRO A 52 -10.10 -11.78 -1.61
N PRO A 53 -10.22 -12.11 -0.32
CA PRO A 53 -9.85 -13.43 0.16
C PRO A 53 -10.70 -14.50 -0.57
N GLY A 54 -10.04 -15.36 -1.34
CA GLY A 54 -10.67 -16.50 -2.01
C GLY A 54 -11.03 -16.30 -3.50
N LEU A 55 -10.79 -15.13 -4.09
CA LEU A 55 -10.87 -14.93 -5.54
C LEU A 55 -9.45 -14.79 -6.08
N ALA A 56 -8.82 -15.93 -6.38
CA ALA A 56 -7.71 -15.94 -7.31
C ALA A 56 -8.18 -15.22 -8.57
N TYR A 57 -7.52 -14.13 -8.94
CA TYR A 57 -7.73 -13.48 -10.23
C TYR A 57 -7.73 -14.57 -11.29
N TYR A 58 -8.86 -14.74 -12.00
CA TYR A 58 -8.87 -15.61 -13.17
C TYR A 58 -7.76 -15.11 -14.10
N PRO A 59 -6.81 -15.96 -14.53
CA PRO A 59 -5.84 -15.53 -15.51
C PRO A 59 -6.62 -15.07 -16.73
N THR A 60 -6.44 -13.81 -17.12
CA THR A 60 -6.82 -13.34 -18.44
C THR A 60 -5.82 -13.92 -19.43
N ASP A 61 -5.87 -15.23 -19.61
CA ASP A 61 -5.26 -15.86 -20.76
C ASP A 61 -6.08 -15.40 -21.98
N GLY A 62 -5.38 -14.80 -22.94
CA GLY A 62 -5.95 -14.15 -24.14
C GLY A 62 -6.52 -15.11 -25.17
#